data_AF-A0AAV2TGH0-F1
#
_entry.id   AF-A0AAV2TGH0-F1
#
_cell.length_a   1.000
_cell.length_b   1.000
_cell.length_c   1.000
_cell.angle_alpha   90.00
_cell.angle_beta   90.00
_cell.angle_gamma   90.00
#
_symmetry.space_group_name_H-M   'P 1'
#
loop_
_entity.id
_entity.type
_entity.pdbx_description
1 polymer ?
#
loop_
_entity_poly.entity_id
_entity_poly.type
_entity_poly.pdbx_seq_one_letter_code
_entity_poly.pdbx_strand_id
1 'polypeptide(L)'
;MDPRLEELLKNNSSLIVIPEKQRIRCIYTMHEMPYDFELVSHHISCPKYKRAYVKHLLEEHSDYIVDVSSSIEHRNQLFCKLTWRYINKDPDHLLRHLHGRRFQKALIRYNQCKETGGVFVPNTGKFKNSSYFKDRCANESVIGVSEALEDSPAQDGFVDLVEDEPPSKRLKEE
;
A
#
# COMPACT_ATOMS: atom_id res chain seq x y z
N MET A 1 1.99 33.84 -21.91
CA MET A 1 1.77 32.91 -20.79
C MET A 1 3.00 32.99 -19.88
N ASP A 2 2.83 32.98 -18.55
CA ASP A 2 3.98 33.00 -17.64
C ASP A 2 4.65 31.60 -17.67
N PRO A 3 5.91 31.48 -18.12
CA PRO A 3 6.58 30.19 -18.25
C PRO A 3 6.71 29.45 -16.90
N ARG A 4 6.76 30.19 -15.79
CA ARG A 4 6.88 29.60 -14.44
C ARG A 4 5.60 28.86 -14.03
N LEU A 5 4.44 29.38 -14.43
CA LEU A 5 3.15 28.73 -14.15
C LEU A 5 2.99 27.46 -14.98
N GLU A 6 3.43 27.47 -16.23
CA GLU A 6 3.41 26.26 -17.07
C GLU A 6 4.31 25.15 -16.51
N GLU A 7 5.49 25.49 -16.02
CA GLU A 7 6.38 24.53 -15.34
C GLU A 7 5.74 23.99 -14.06
N LEU A 8 5.10 24.84 -13.27
CA LEU A 8 4.39 24.43 -12.05
C LEU A 8 3.25 23.45 -12.36
N LEU A 9 2.50 23.69 -13.43
CA LEU A 9 1.43 22.79 -13.90
C LEU A 9 1.98 21.45 -14.40
N LYS A 10 3.12 21.45 -15.12
CA LYS A 10 3.76 20.22 -15.58
C LYS A 10 4.27 19.35 -14.43
N ASN A 11 4.79 19.98 -13.37
CA ASN A 11 5.32 19.27 -12.20
C ASN A 11 4.22 18.71 -11.28
N ASN A 12 2.98 19.19 -11.39
CA ASN A 12 1.88 18.81 -10.51
C ASN A 12 0.72 18.22 -11.32
N SER A 13 0.61 16.88 -11.34
CA SER A 13 -0.50 16.15 -11.99
C SER A 13 -1.88 16.43 -11.37
N SER A 14 -1.92 17.11 -10.23
CA SER A 14 -3.14 17.46 -9.49
C SER A 14 -3.86 18.70 -10.01
N LEU A 15 -3.24 19.48 -10.90
CA LEU A 15 -3.78 20.74 -11.39
C LEU A 15 -4.23 20.60 -12.84
N ILE A 16 -5.51 20.85 -13.11
CA ILE A 16 -6.11 20.79 -14.45
C ILE A 16 -6.50 22.20 -14.89
N VAL A 17 -6.11 22.59 -16.09
CA VAL A 17 -6.55 23.86 -16.71
C VAL A 17 -7.92 23.64 -17.36
N ILE A 18 -8.88 24.51 -17.04
CA ILE A 18 -10.19 24.57 -17.68
C ILE A 18 -10.15 25.69 -18.73
N PRO A 19 -10.02 25.35 -20.02
CA PRO A 19 -9.82 26.35 -21.08
C PRO A 19 -11.03 27.26 -21.26
N GLU A 20 -12.25 26.77 -21.01
CA GLU A 20 -13.50 27.53 -21.19
C GLU A 20 -13.61 28.75 -20.26
N LYS A 21 -13.03 28.66 -19.05
CA LYS A 21 -13.18 29.67 -18.00
C LYS A 21 -11.87 30.39 -17.65
N GLN A 22 -10.76 30.04 -18.31
CA GLN A 22 -9.40 30.48 -17.97
C GLN A 22 -9.08 30.29 -16.47
N ARG A 23 -9.43 29.12 -15.93
CA ARG A 23 -9.22 28.78 -14.51
C ARG A 23 -8.47 27.47 -14.37
N ILE A 24 -7.83 27.30 -13.22
CA ILE A 24 -7.14 26.06 -12.83
C ILE A 24 -7.98 25.39 -11.73
N ARG A 25 -8.26 24.11 -11.90
CA ARG A 25 -8.95 23.28 -10.91
C ARG A 25 -7.97 22.29 -10.30
N CYS A 26 -7.91 22.25 -8.97
CA CYS A 26 -7.16 21.24 -8.23
C CYS A 26 -8.02 19.98 -8.02
N ILE A 27 -7.54 18.82 -8.46
CA ILE A 27 -8.23 17.52 -8.34
C ILE A 27 -8.34 17.11 -6.86
N TYR A 28 -7.33 17.42 -6.05
CA TYR A 28 -7.32 16.98 -4.65
C TYR A 28 -8.26 17.77 -3.75
N THR A 29 -8.41 19.07 -4.02
CA THR A 29 -9.20 19.97 -3.17
C THR A 29 -10.52 20.40 -3.82
N MET A 30 -10.75 20.06 -5.10
CA MET A 30 -11.85 20.54 -5.93
C MET A 30 -11.96 22.07 -5.96
N HIS A 31 -10.86 22.79 -5.70
CA HIS A 31 -10.84 24.24 -5.68
C HIS A 31 -10.50 24.80 -7.06
N GLU A 32 -11.27 25.80 -7.51
CA GLU A 32 -11.00 26.56 -8.72
C GLU A 32 -10.30 27.87 -8.39
N MET A 33 -9.18 28.14 -9.05
CA MET A 33 -8.39 29.35 -8.90
C MET A 33 -8.12 30.02 -10.25
N PRO A 34 -7.84 31.33 -10.28
CA PRO A 34 -7.43 32.04 -11.49
C PRO A 34 -6.10 31.51 -12.05
N TYR A 35 -5.83 31.83 -13.31
CA TYR A 35 -4.57 31.51 -13.98
C TYR A 35 -3.43 32.47 -13.54
N ASP A 36 -3.04 32.38 -12.27
CA ASP A 36 -2.00 33.23 -11.67
C ASP A 36 -1.00 32.39 -10.86
N PHE A 37 0.29 32.63 -11.06
CA PHE A 37 1.38 31.87 -10.45
C PHE A 37 1.37 31.96 -8.93
N GLU A 38 1.20 33.16 -8.38
CA GLU A 38 1.31 33.39 -6.93
C GLU A 38 0.17 32.68 -6.18
N LEU A 39 -1.05 32.79 -6.70
CA LEU A 39 -2.23 32.12 -6.14
C LEU A 39 -2.11 30.59 -6.19
N VAL A 40 -1.62 30.04 -7.31
CA VAL A 40 -1.43 28.60 -7.49
C VAL A 40 -0.31 28.08 -6.59
N SER A 41 0.83 28.78 -6.54
CA SER A 41 1.95 28.45 -5.65
C SER A 41 1.53 28.46 -4.18
N HIS A 42 0.84 29.51 -3.75
CA HIS A 42 0.27 29.60 -2.41
C HIS A 42 -0.70 28.46 -2.12
N HIS A 43 -1.57 28.11 -3.08
CA HIS A 43 -2.49 26.98 -2.93
C HIS A 43 -1.75 25.65 -2.71
N ILE A 44 -0.69 25.36 -3.46
CA ILE A 44 0.08 24.11 -3.28
C ILE A 44 0.78 24.09 -1.91
N SER A 45 1.27 25.24 -1.46
CA SER A 45 1.97 25.34 -0.16
C SER A 45 1.02 25.24 1.05
N CYS A 46 -0.28 25.47 0.86
CA CYS A 46 -1.21 25.61 1.96
C CYS A 46 -1.48 24.27 2.68
N PRO A 47 -1.77 24.29 4.00
CA PRO A 47 -2.04 23.07 4.77
C PRO A 47 -3.23 22.27 4.23
N LYS A 48 -4.23 22.95 3.65
CA LYS A 48 -5.41 22.29 3.08
C LYS A 48 -5.06 21.40 1.90
N TYR A 49 -4.23 21.90 0.98
CA TYR A 49 -3.73 21.11 -0.15
C TYR A 49 -2.86 19.95 0.35
N LYS A 50 -1.92 20.21 1.27
CA LYS A 50 -1.06 19.15 1.83
C LYS A 50 -1.85 18.00 2.46
N ARG A 51 -2.91 18.31 3.22
CA ARG A 51 -3.80 17.28 3.80
C ARG A 51 -4.55 16.49 2.73
N ALA A 52 -5.07 17.16 1.72
CA ALA A 52 -5.75 16.51 0.61
C ALA A 52 -4.81 15.62 -0.20
N TYR A 53 -3.58 16.09 -0.42
CA TYR A 53 -2.52 15.35 -1.09
C TYR A 53 -2.18 14.05 -0.35
N VAL A 54 -1.98 14.08 0.97
CA VAL A 54 -1.74 12.87 1.78
C VAL A 54 -2.88 11.88 1.66
N LYS A 55 -4.13 12.37 1.67
CA LYS A 55 -5.31 11.50 1.53
C LYS A 55 -5.31 10.77 0.19
N HIS A 56 -5.08 11.49 -0.91
CA HIS A 56 -4.99 10.88 -2.24
C HIS A 56 -3.81 9.91 -2.36
N LEU A 57 -2.66 10.25 -1.78
CA LEU A 57 -1.50 9.39 -1.79
C LEU A 57 -1.73 8.09 -1.00
N LEU A 58 -2.50 8.15 0.09
CA LEU A 58 -2.93 6.97 0.84
C LEU A 58 -3.88 6.08 0.02
N GLU A 59 -4.77 6.69 -0.75
CA GLU A 59 -5.71 5.99 -1.61
C GLU A 59 -4.97 5.25 -2.75
N GLU A 60 -4.04 5.94 -3.41
CA GLU A 60 -3.16 5.39 -4.45
C GLU A 60 -2.28 4.23 -3.94
N HIS A 61 -1.92 4.27 -2.65
CA HIS A 61 -1.00 3.30 -2.04
C HIS A 61 -1.67 2.40 -0.99
N SER A 62 -2.99 2.27 -1.07
CA SER A 62 -3.83 1.55 -0.10
C SER A 62 -3.55 0.05 -0.02
N ASP A 63 -2.91 -0.53 -1.04
CA ASP A 63 -2.48 -1.92 -1.04
C ASP A 63 -1.52 -2.23 0.10
N TYR A 64 -0.58 -1.32 0.35
CA TYR A 64 0.53 -1.54 1.26
C TYR A 64 0.67 -0.50 2.37
N ILE A 65 0.06 0.67 2.28
CA ILE A 65 -0.02 1.64 3.38
C ILE A 65 -1.39 1.52 4.04
N VAL A 66 -1.40 1.27 5.34
CA VAL A 66 -2.61 1.15 6.16
C VAL A 66 -2.65 2.29 7.14
N ASP A 67 -3.81 2.95 7.25
CA ASP A 67 -4.07 3.88 8.33
C ASP A 67 -4.37 3.10 9.61
N VAL A 68 -3.51 3.24 10.62
CA VAL A 68 -3.64 2.60 11.94
C VAL A 68 -4.10 3.58 13.02
N SER A 69 -4.55 4.77 12.62
CA SER A 69 -4.96 5.83 13.54
C SER A 69 -6.13 5.47 14.45
N SER A 70 -6.87 4.40 14.14
CA SER A 70 -7.89 3.83 15.03
C SER A 70 -7.32 3.20 16.30
N SER A 71 -6.05 2.76 16.28
CA SER A 71 -5.37 2.20 17.45
C SER A 71 -4.97 3.31 18.42
N ILE A 72 -5.17 3.08 19.71
CA ILE A 72 -4.83 4.03 20.78
C ILE A 72 -3.32 4.33 20.80
N GLU A 73 -2.48 3.34 20.49
CA GLU A 73 -1.02 3.47 20.52
C GLU A 73 -0.46 4.16 19.27
N HIS A 74 -1.19 4.10 18.14
CA HIS A 74 -0.69 4.51 16.83
C HIS A 74 -1.57 5.57 16.14
N ARG A 75 -2.22 6.43 16.94
CA ARG A 75 -3.20 7.44 16.47
C ARG A 75 -2.70 8.35 15.34
N ASN A 76 -1.43 8.71 15.33
CA ASN A 76 -0.83 9.63 14.35
C ASN A 76 0.11 8.93 13.36
N GLN A 77 -0.04 7.61 13.21
CA GLN A 77 0.86 6.78 12.43
C GLN A 77 0.13 5.98 11.36
N LEU A 78 0.89 5.68 10.31
CA LEU A 78 0.56 4.81 9.20
C LEU A 78 1.44 3.58 9.30
N PHE A 79 0.95 2.43 8.86
CA PHE A 79 1.74 1.21 8.80
C PHE A 79 2.02 0.80 7.36
N CYS A 80 3.28 0.59 7.03
CA CYS A 80 3.70 0.07 5.73
C CYS A 80 3.91 -1.44 5.78
N LYS A 81 3.10 -2.19 5.04
CA LYS A 81 3.20 -3.66 4.89
C LYS A 81 4.45 -4.11 4.16
N LEU A 82 4.98 -3.31 3.23
CA LEU A 82 6.18 -3.67 2.45
C LEU A 82 7.45 -3.64 3.30
N THR A 83 7.54 -2.65 4.20
CA THR A 83 8.75 -2.42 5.00
C THR A 83 8.57 -2.81 6.47
N TRP A 84 7.34 -3.14 6.89
CA TRP A 84 6.95 -3.45 8.27
C TRP A 84 7.32 -2.36 9.26
N ARG A 85 6.93 -1.11 8.95
CA ARG A 85 7.25 0.06 9.76
C ARG A 85 6.08 0.98 9.95
N TYR A 86 6.04 1.59 11.12
CA TYR A 86 5.22 2.76 11.38
C TYR A 86 5.89 4.01 10.80
N ILE A 87 5.07 4.86 10.20
CA ILE A 87 5.43 6.13 9.56
C ILE A 87 4.50 7.19 10.15
N ASN A 88 4.98 8.40 10.38
CA ASN A 88 4.09 9.49 10.80
C ASN A 88 3.13 9.86 9.67
N LYS A 89 1.93 10.34 10.02
CA LYS A 89 0.90 10.79 9.07
C LYS A 89 1.24 12.11 8.35
N ASP A 90 2.40 12.70 8.64
CA ASP A 90 2.90 13.91 8.01
C ASP A 90 3.26 13.68 6.53
N PRO A 91 2.91 14.62 5.62
CA PRO A 91 3.19 14.50 4.18
C PRO A 91 4.66 14.28 3.88
N ASP A 92 5.53 15.06 4.53
CA ASP A 92 6.96 15.01 4.28
C ASP A 92 7.58 13.67 4.72
N HIS A 93 7.05 13.08 5.79
CA HIS A 93 7.49 11.76 6.27
C HIS A 93 7.03 10.65 5.33
N LEU A 94 5.78 10.73 4.85
CA LEU A 94 5.21 9.79 3.90
C LEU A 94 5.97 9.81 2.57
N LEU A 95 6.20 11.00 2.00
CA LEU A 95 6.97 11.17 0.77
C LEU A 95 8.41 10.65 0.90
N ARG A 96 9.09 11.00 1.99
CA ARG A 96 10.45 10.52 2.26
C ARG A 96 10.49 9.00 2.41
N HIS A 97 9.43 8.39 2.95
CA HIS A 97 9.32 6.95 3.03
C HIS A 97 9.16 6.33 1.64
N LEU A 98 8.22 6.81 0.85
CA LEU A 98 7.91 6.31 -0.50
C LEU A 98 9.08 6.46 -1.47
N HIS A 99 9.77 7.60 -1.45
CA HIS A 99 10.95 7.83 -2.28
C HIS A 99 12.22 7.21 -1.67
N GLY A 100 12.11 6.60 -0.49
CA GLY A 100 13.23 6.00 0.20
C GLY A 100 13.71 4.71 -0.48
N ARG A 101 15.04 4.53 -0.58
CA ARG A 101 15.67 3.34 -1.16
C ARG A 101 15.12 2.01 -0.62
N ARG A 102 14.74 1.98 0.66
CA ARG A 102 14.21 0.77 1.32
C ARG A 102 12.82 0.40 0.80
N PHE A 103 11.94 1.39 0.70
CA PHE A 103 10.59 1.18 0.21
C PHE A 103 10.63 0.76 -1.26
N GLN A 104 11.40 1.47 -2.09
CA GLN A 104 11.56 1.14 -3.51
C GLN A 104 12.08 -0.29 -3.74
N LYS A 105 13.09 -0.74 -2.97
CA LYS A 105 13.56 -2.13 -3.03
C LYS A 105 12.48 -3.15 -2.64
N ALA A 106 11.69 -2.84 -1.61
CA ALA A 106 10.60 -3.70 -1.19
C ALA A 106 9.47 -3.75 -2.23
N LEU A 107 9.17 -2.62 -2.87
CA LEU A 107 8.19 -2.50 -3.94
C LEU A 107 8.58 -3.33 -5.17
N ILE A 108 9.84 -3.26 -5.61
CA ILE A 108 10.33 -4.08 -6.74
C ILE A 108 10.13 -5.57 -6.44
N ARG A 109 10.54 -6.02 -5.26
CA ARG A 109 10.37 -7.42 -4.86
C ARG A 109 8.90 -7.80 -4.74
N TYR A 110 8.06 -6.91 -4.22
CA TYR A 110 6.61 -7.14 -4.13
C TYR A 110 6.00 -7.34 -5.51
N ASN A 111 6.35 -6.50 -6.49
CA ASN A 111 5.87 -6.63 -7.86
C ASN A 111 6.35 -7.95 -8.50
N GLN A 112 7.62 -8.32 -8.31
CA GLN A 112 8.15 -9.62 -8.78
C GLN A 112 7.39 -10.81 -8.16
N CYS A 113 7.11 -10.77 -6.86
CA CYS A 113 6.31 -11.80 -6.20
C CYS A 113 4.88 -11.84 -6.76
N LYS A 114 4.26 -10.68 -6.98
CA LYS A 114 2.90 -10.56 -7.57
C LYS A 114 2.84 -11.16 -8.97
N GLU A 115 3.84 -10.90 -9.81
CA GLU A 115 3.94 -11.47 -11.17
C GLU A 115 4.18 -12.98 -11.15
N THR A 116 5.00 -13.47 -10.22
CA THR A 116 5.31 -14.91 -10.09
C THR A 116 4.19 -15.69 -9.38
N GLY A 117 3.20 -15.01 -8.80
CA GLY A 117 2.18 -15.63 -7.93
C GLY A 117 2.71 -16.09 -6.57
N GLY A 118 3.89 -15.62 -6.16
CA GLY A 118 4.55 -15.99 -4.91
C GLY A 118 4.14 -15.10 -3.73
N VAL A 119 4.26 -15.61 -2.51
CA VAL A 119 3.99 -14.83 -1.28
C VAL A 119 5.13 -13.86 -1.02
N PHE A 120 4.81 -12.56 -0.94
CA PHE A 120 5.79 -11.55 -0.56
C PHE A 120 6.16 -11.66 0.92
N VAL A 121 7.45 -11.86 1.20
CA VAL A 121 8.00 -11.83 2.56
C VAL A 121 8.92 -10.61 2.71
N PRO A 122 8.64 -9.70 3.65
CA PRO A 122 9.44 -8.51 3.88
C PRO A 122 10.81 -8.87 4.47
N ASN A 123 11.86 -8.18 4.01
CA ASN A 123 13.23 -8.41 4.49
C ASN A 123 13.53 -7.83 5.87
N THR A 124 12.75 -6.85 6.33
CA THR A 124 12.97 -6.19 7.61
C THR A 124 11.71 -6.24 8.45
N GLY A 125 11.77 -7.00 9.53
CA GLY A 125 10.72 -7.14 10.54
C GLY A 125 11.14 -8.25 11.50
N LYS A 126 10.93 -8.07 12.80
CA LYS A 126 11.21 -9.11 13.81
C LYS A 126 10.25 -10.32 13.68
N PHE A 127 9.26 -10.24 12.81
CA PHE A 127 8.18 -11.21 12.68
C PHE A 127 8.25 -11.88 11.31
N LYS A 128 8.80 -13.11 11.27
CA LYS A 128 8.80 -13.99 10.09
C LYS A 128 7.43 -14.66 9.87
N ASN A 129 6.49 -14.51 10.79
CA ASN A 129 5.15 -15.08 10.74
C ASN A 129 4.11 -13.98 10.47
N SER A 130 4.00 -13.56 9.20
CA SER A 130 3.05 -12.53 8.77
C SER A 130 1.71 -13.17 8.40
N SER A 131 0.82 -13.35 9.38
CA SER A 131 -0.61 -13.59 9.10
C SER A 131 -1.26 -12.41 8.36
N TYR A 132 -0.69 -11.21 8.47
CA TYR A 132 -1.24 -9.96 7.91
C TYR A 132 -1.30 -9.87 6.37
N PHE A 133 -0.60 -10.76 5.66
CA PHE A 133 -0.69 -10.87 4.19
C PHE A 133 -1.61 -12.00 3.73
N LYS A 134 -2.04 -12.89 4.64
CA LYS A 134 -2.86 -14.06 4.29
C LYS A 134 -4.29 -13.69 3.90
N ASP A 135 -4.78 -12.51 4.31
CA ASP A 135 -6.19 -12.19 4.21
C ASP A 135 -6.65 -11.60 2.86
N ARG A 136 -5.76 -11.35 1.89
CA ARG A 136 -6.13 -10.72 0.60
C ARG A 136 -5.74 -11.47 -0.67
N CYS A 137 -5.05 -12.61 -0.58
CA CYS A 137 -4.71 -13.40 -1.78
C CYS A 137 -5.67 -14.58 -2.01
N ALA A 138 -6.69 -14.75 -1.18
CA ALA A 138 -7.56 -15.92 -1.18
C ALA A 138 -8.98 -15.66 -1.75
N ASN A 139 -9.32 -14.45 -2.20
CA ASN A 139 -10.73 -14.12 -2.51
C ASN A 139 -10.98 -13.24 -3.75
N GLU A 140 -10.10 -13.23 -4.75
CA GLU A 140 -10.44 -12.76 -6.10
C GLU A 140 -10.04 -13.80 -7.15
N SER A 141 -10.84 -14.85 -7.27
CA SER A 141 -10.90 -15.68 -8.46
C SER A 141 -12.23 -16.43 -8.55
N VAL A 142 -13.36 -15.72 -8.65
CA VAL A 142 -14.56 -16.32 -9.26
C VAL A 142 -15.37 -15.25 -9.99
N ILE A 143 -15.05 -15.05 -11.28
CA ILE A 143 -16.08 -14.76 -12.29
C ILE A 143 -15.91 -15.86 -13.32
N GLY A 144 -16.93 -16.72 -13.39
CA GLY A 144 -16.87 -17.99 -14.07
C GLY A 144 -17.07 -17.94 -15.58
N VAL A 145 -16.81 -19.09 -16.19
CA VAL A 145 -17.72 -19.69 -17.16
C VAL A 145 -17.84 -21.18 -16.81
N SER A 146 -19.09 -21.60 -16.78
CA SER A 146 -19.65 -22.94 -16.65
C SER A 146 -19.15 -23.95 -17.67
N GLU A 147 -19.06 -25.23 -17.29
CA GLU A 147 -19.93 -26.29 -17.83
C GLU A 147 -19.80 -27.58 -17.01
N ALA A 148 -20.93 -28.28 -16.90
CA ALA A 148 -21.21 -29.39 -16.01
C ALA A 148 -20.96 -30.76 -16.67
N LEU A 149 -20.66 -31.78 -15.85
CA LEU A 149 -21.17 -33.16 -15.88
C LEU A 149 -20.36 -33.96 -14.84
N GLU A 150 -20.90 -34.27 -13.66
CA GLU A 150 -21.65 -35.49 -13.27
C GLU A 150 -20.80 -36.71 -12.88
N ASP A 151 -21.03 -37.10 -11.61
CA ASP A 151 -21.18 -38.45 -11.06
C ASP A 151 -20.00 -39.33 -10.57
N SER A 152 -19.95 -39.47 -9.23
CA SER A 152 -20.05 -40.75 -8.47
C SER A 152 -18.79 -41.60 -8.15
N PRO A 153 -18.85 -42.51 -7.13
CA PRO A 153 -18.00 -42.47 -5.91
C PRO A 153 -17.28 -43.81 -5.55
N ALA A 154 -16.85 -43.97 -4.28
CA ALA A 154 -16.33 -45.20 -3.59
C ALA A 154 -14.84 -45.57 -3.86
N GLN A 155 -14.02 -46.11 -2.95
CA GLN A 155 -14.15 -46.69 -1.60
C GLN A 155 -12.75 -46.88 -0.93
N ASP A 156 -12.75 -46.88 0.40
CA ASP A 156 -12.05 -47.76 1.37
C ASP A 156 -10.56 -48.16 1.24
N GLY A 157 -9.85 -47.94 2.36
CA GLY A 157 -9.10 -49.00 3.03
C GLY A 157 -7.59 -48.80 3.22
N PHE A 158 -7.13 -48.73 4.48
CA PHE A 158 -6.17 -49.68 5.10
C PHE A 158 -5.31 -49.04 6.24
N VAL A 159 -5.56 -49.55 7.46
CA VAL A 159 -4.79 -49.66 8.73
C VAL A 159 -3.30 -49.31 8.75
N ASP A 160 -2.59 -49.05 9.86
CA ASP A 160 -2.81 -48.74 11.30
C ASP A 160 -1.37 -48.62 11.90
N LEU A 161 -1.22 -47.92 13.03
CA LEU A 161 -0.12 -47.98 14.02
C LEU A 161 1.37 -47.84 13.58
N VAL A 162 2.09 -46.84 14.13
CA VAL A 162 3.20 -47.06 15.12
C VAL A 162 3.43 -45.81 15.99
N GLU A 163 3.20 -46.06 17.29
CA GLU A 163 3.71 -45.55 18.58
C GLU A 163 4.70 -44.37 18.70
N ASP A 164 4.37 -43.52 19.70
CA ASP A 164 5.15 -42.46 20.35
C ASP A 164 6.34 -42.97 21.20
N GLU A 165 7.47 -42.25 21.19
CA GLU A 165 8.37 -42.09 22.35
C GLU A 165 9.30 -40.85 22.18
N PRO A 166 9.94 -40.29 23.25
CA PRO A 166 9.75 -38.91 23.71
C PRO A 166 11.07 -38.06 23.68
N PRO A 167 11.07 -36.79 24.15
CA PRO A 167 12.13 -35.83 23.81
C PRO A 167 13.37 -35.93 24.70
N SER A 168 14.55 -35.95 24.07
CA SER A 168 15.86 -35.91 24.74
C SER A 168 16.25 -34.48 25.15
N LYS A 169 16.37 -34.27 26.47
CA LYS A 169 16.97 -33.09 27.11
C LYS A 169 18.49 -33.14 26.92
N ARG A 170 19.10 -32.03 26.50
CA ARG A 170 20.56 -31.86 26.51
C ARG A 170 20.95 -30.76 27.51
N LEU A 171 21.55 -31.20 28.61
CA LEU A 171 22.28 -30.37 29.57
C LEU A 171 23.49 -29.73 28.89
N LYS A 172 23.81 -28.48 29.26
CA LYS A 172 25.14 -27.89 29.07
C LYS A 172 25.64 -27.47 30.45
N GLU A 173 26.58 -28.25 30.97
CA GLU A 173 27.59 -27.78 31.91
C GLU A 173 28.77 -27.26 31.09
N GLU A 174 29.26 -26.09 31.48
CA GLU A 174 30.65 -25.64 31.67
C GLU A 174 30.73 -24.11 31.57
#